data_AF-A0A956QYD2-F1
#
_entry.id   AF-A0A956QYD2-F1
#
_cell.length_a   1.000
_cell.length_b   1.000
_cell.length_c   1.000
_cell.angle_alpha   90.00
_cell.angle_beta   90.00
_cell.angle_gamma   90.00
#
_symmetry.space_group_name_H-M   'P 1'
#
loop_
_entity.id
_entity.type
_entity.pdbx_description
1 polymer ?
#
loop_
_entity_poly.entity_id
_entity_poly.type
_entity_poly.pdbx_seq_one_letter_code
_entity_poly.pdbx_strand_id
1 'polypeptide(L)'
;RIVTLSYEAPGFSFAVLSEVVRASGGTMIKVDEDRAMARIGALARSEGRLIAPAAAVAVEGAARLIESGRIAADETVVVNLSGEGVVCHEVALP
;
A
#
# COMPACT_ATOMS: atom_id res chain seq x y z
N ARG A 1 -8.14 11.79 -3.97
CA ARG A 1 -9.27 10.85 -4.09
C ARG A 1 -8.83 9.62 -4.86
N ILE A 2 -8.56 8.52 -4.17
CA ILE A 2 -8.37 7.21 -4.78
C ILE A 2 -9.76 6.73 -5.24
N VAL A 3 -10.00 6.73 -6.55
CA VAL A 3 -11.34 6.42 -7.10
C VAL A 3 -11.60 4.91 -7.16
N THR A 4 -10.56 4.07 -7.25
CA THR A 4 -10.73 2.60 -7.31
C THR A 4 -9.59 1.85 -6.61
N LEU A 5 -9.79 1.45 -5.35
CA LEU A 5 -9.07 0.32 -4.71
C LEU A 5 -10.00 -0.66 -3.99
N SER A 6 -11.23 -0.26 -3.65
CA SER A 6 -12.32 -1.17 -3.30
C SER A 6 -13.66 -0.43 -3.38
N TYR A 7 -14.75 -1.18 -3.61
CA TYR A 7 -16.13 -0.71 -3.47
C TYR A 7 -16.47 -0.44 -2.00
N GLU A 8 -17.60 0.25 -1.75
CA GLU A 8 -18.13 0.56 -0.41
C GLU A 8 -18.36 -0.68 0.47
N ALA A 9 -18.47 -1.87 -0.14
CA ALA A 9 -18.50 -3.17 0.52
C ALA A 9 -17.31 -4.04 0.08
N PRO A 10 -16.64 -4.75 1.00
CA PRO A 10 -15.59 -5.70 0.64
C PRO A 10 -16.17 -6.81 -0.25
N GLY A 11 -15.60 -6.98 -1.43
CA GLY A 11 -16.00 -8.04 -2.36
C GLY A 11 -15.62 -9.44 -1.84
N PHE A 12 -16.08 -10.47 -2.55
CA PHE A 12 -15.82 -11.89 -2.20
C PHE A 12 -14.35 -12.20 -1.90
N SER A 13 -13.42 -11.59 -2.65
CA SER A 13 -11.97 -11.77 -2.47
C SER A 13 -11.50 -11.39 -1.07
N PHE A 14 -12.17 -10.45 -0.39
CA PHE A 14 -11.77 -10.01 0.94
C PHE A 14 -11.91 -11.15 1.95
N ALA A 15 -12.99 -11.95 1.89
CA ALA A 15 -13.18 -13.08 2.78
C ALA A 15 -12.09 -14.15 2.57
N VAL A 16 -11.81 -14.49 1.32
CA VAL A 16 -10.77 -15.46 0.93
C VAL A 16 -9.38 -14.98 1.39
N LEU A 17 -9.04 -13.71 1.15
CA LEU A 17 -7.77 -13.13 1.59
C LEU A 17 -7.66 -13.12 3.12
N SER A 18 -8.75 -12.80 3.82
CA SER A 18 -8.82 -12.78 5.28
C SER A 18 -8.54 -14.15 5.89
N GLU A 19 -9.04 -15.21 5.25
CA GLU A 19 -8.78 -16.59 5.66
C GLU A 19 -7.31 -16.97 5.42
N VAL A 20 -6.81 -16.75 4.21
CA VAL A 20 -5.42 -17.08 3.84
C VAL A 20 -4.40 -16.34 4.70
N VAL A 21 -4.63 -15.05 4.96
CA VAL A 21 -3.75 -14.23 5.81
C VAL A 21 -3.74 -14.74 7.25
N ARG A 22 -4.89 -15.16 7.81
CA ARG A 22 -4.91 -15.74 9.15
C ARG A 22 -4.22 -17.11 9.19
N ALA A 23 -4.45 -17.95 8.19
CA ALA A 23 -3.85 -19.27 8.10
C ALA A 23 -2.31 -19.21 7.98
N SER A 24 -1.77 -18.15 7.36
CA SER A 24 -0.32 -17.93 7.27
C SER A 24 0.29 -17.21 8.48
N GLY A 25 -0.50 -16.83 9.49
CA GLY A 25 -0.03 -15.99 10.61
C GLY A 25 0.23 -14.53 10.23
N GLY A 26 -0.20 -14.12 9.03
CA GLY A 26 -0.07 -12.77 8.53
C GLY A 26 -1.04 -11.77 9.18
N THR A 27 -1.03 -10.55 8.65
CA THR A 27 -1.88 -9.46 9.11
C THR A 27 -2.41 -8.67 7.93
N MET A 28 -3.66 -8.21 8.05
CA MET A 28 -4.23 -7.17 7.20
C MET A 28 -4.44 -5.90 8.02
N ILE A 29 -4.09 -4.76 7.45
CA ILE A 29 -4.31 -3.45 8.07
C ILE A 29 -5.05 -2.53 7.10
N LYS A 30 -5.77 -1.57 7.68
CA LYS A 30 -6.29 -0.41 6.96
C LYS A 30 -5.24 0.70 6.98
N VAL A 31 -5.13 1.42 5.86
CA VAL A 31 -4.32 2.64 5.76
C VAL A 31 -5.21 3.83 5.41
N ASP A 32 -4.76 5.01 5.81
CA ASP A 32 -5.45 6.26 5.54
C ASP A 32 -5.10 6.75 4.14
N GLU A 33 -6.10 7.24 3.39
CA GLU A 33 -5.92 7.65 2.00
C GLU A 33 -4.83 8.72 1.86
N ASP A 34 -4.88 9.77 2.69
CA ASP A 34 -3.94 10.89 2.60
C ASP A 34 -2.49 10.45 2.84
N ARG A 35 -2.28 9.52 3.78
CA ARG A 35 -0.96 8.95 4.06
C ARG A 35 -0.46 8.12 2.88
N ALA A 36 -1.32 7.28 2.30
CA ALA A 36 -0.97 6.52 1.11
C ALA A 36 -0.64 7.45 -0.06
N MET A 37 -1.40 8.53 -0.26
CA MET A 37 -1.17 9.47 -1.35
C MET A 37 0.15 10.24 -1.20
N ALA A 38 0.51 10.62 0.03
CA ALA A 38 1.80 11.23 0.31
C ALA A 38 3.00 10.33 -0.06
N ARG A 39 2.84 8.99 -0.04
CA ARG A 39 3.90 8.05 -0.45
C ARG A 39 4.24 8.11 -1.92
N ILE A 40 3.30 8.45 -2.80
CA ILE A 40 3.57 8.56 -4.24
C ILE A 40 4.65 9.62 -4.48
N GLY A 41 4.44 10.83 -3.96
CA GLY A 41 5.42 11.91 -4.08
C GLY A 41 6.72 11.62 -3.33
N ALA A 42 6.66 10.98 -2.16
CA ALA A 42 7.85 10.62 -1.42
C ALA A 42 8.74 9.65 -2.21
N LEU A 43 8.16 8.58 -2.76
CA LEU A 43 8.91 7.57 -3.51
C LEU A 43 9.40 8.10 -4.87
N ALA A 44 8.63 8.99 -5.50
CA ALA A 44 9.08 9.69 -6.71
C ALA A 44 10.32 10.55 -6.44
N ARG A 45 10.39 11.22 -5.27
CA ARG A 45 11.55 12.05 -4.89
C ARG A 45 12.75 11.25 -4.40
N SER A 46 12.54 10.17 -3.64
CA SER A 46 13.63 9.39 -3.07
C SER A 46 14.20 8.36 -4.03
N GLU A 47 13.34 7.67 -4.78
CA GLU A 47 13.72 6.54 -5.65
C GLU A 47 13.55 6.81 -7.15
N GLY A 48 13.02 7.99 -7.54
CA GLY A 48 12.73 8.29 -8.94
C GLY A 48 11.59 7.45 -9.53
N ARG A 49 10.75 6.82 -8.68
CA ARG A 49 9.68 5.91 -9.12
C ARG A 49 8.30 6.49 -8.84
N LEU A 50 7.52 6.68 -9.90
CA LEU A 50 6.11 7.00 -9.81
C LEU A 50 5.29 5.71 -9.70
N ILE A 51 4.52 5.58 -8.63
CA ILE A 51 3.73 4.36 -8.34
C ILE A 51 2.23 4.65 -8.38
N ALA A 52 1.43 3.62 -8.68
CA ALA A 52 -0.03 3.72 -8.63
C ALA A 52 -0.55 3.79 -7.17
N PRO A 53 -1.81 4.20 -6.94
CA PRO A 53 -2.35 4.31 -5.58
C PRO A 53 -2.39 2.98 -4.82
N ALA A 54 -2.61 1.85 -5.53
CA ALA A 54 -2.54 0.51 -4.93
C ALA A 54 -1.18 0.22 -4.31
N ALA A 55 -0.11 0.55 -5.04
CA ALA A 55 1.25 0.38 -4.60
C ALA A 55 1.58 1.34 -3.44
N ALA A 56 1.04 2.56 -3.48
CA ALA A 56 1.21 3.53 -2.40
C ALA A 56 0.57 3.05 -1.08
N VAL A 57 -0.59 2.40 -1.16
CA VAL A 57 -1.24 1.72 -0.04
C VAL A 57 -0.36 0.60 0.53
N ALA A 58 0.23 -0.23 -0.32
CA ALA A 58 1.12 -1.31 0.12
C ALA A 58 2.39 -0.77 0.81
N VAL A 59 3.01 0.27 0.24
CA VAL A 59 4.19 0.94 0.82
C VAL A 59 3.88 1.58 2.16
N GLU A 60 2.78 2.31 2.26
CA GLU A 60 2.33 2.90 3.53
C GLU A 60 2.01 1.84 4.57
N GLY A 61 1.38 0.73 4.16
CA GLY A 61 1.10 -0.39 5.05
C GLY A 61 2.36 -1.03 5.60
N ALA A 62 3.36 -1.29 4.75
CA ALA A 62 4.65 -1.83 5.17
C ALA A 62 5.35 -0.89 6.17
N ALA A 63 5.39 0.42 5.88
CA ALA A 63 5.97 1.41 6.77
C ALA A 63 5.31 1.40 8.16
N ARG A 64 3.97 1.36 8.24
CA ARG A 64 3.25 1.29 9.52
C ARG A 64 3.52 0.00 10.29
N LEU A 65 3.65 -1.13 9.60
CA LEU A 65 3.96 -2.41 10.25
C LEU A 65 5.37 -2.41 10.83
N ILE A 66 6.34 -1.81 10.14
CA ILE A 66 7.70 -1.59 10.64
C ILE A 66 7.68 -0.61 11.83
N GLU A 67 7.02 0.54 11.70
CA GLU A 67 6.87 1.55 12.78
C GLU A 67 6.26 0.95 14.05
N SER A 68 5.32 0.00 13.90
CA SER A 68 4.67 -0.70 15.02
C SER A 68 5.50 -1.84 15.62
N GLY A 69 6.63 -2.20 15.01
CA GLY A 69 7.45 -3.36 15.39
C GLY A 69 6.85 -4.71 15.04
N ARG A 70 5.77 -4.77 14.25
CA ARG A 70 5.19 -6.02 13.75
C ARG A 70 6.05 -6.67 12.66
N ILE A 71 6.74 -5.84 11.88
CA ILE A 71 7.87 -6.24 11.02
C ILE A 71 9.12 -5.71 11.69
N ALA A 72 10.15 -6.55 11.86
CA ALA A 72 11.39 -6.13 12.49
C ALA A 72 12.20 -5.20 11.57
N ALA A 73 12.93 -4.25 12.14
CA ALA A 73 13.66 -3.24 11.36
C ALA A 73 14.79 -3.83 10.49
N ASP A 74 15.27 -5.02 10.84
CA ASP A 74 16.30 -5.78 10.14
C ASP A 74 15.73 -6.87 9.21
N GLU A 75 14.40 -7.00 9.13
CA GLU A 75 13.75 -7.98 8.27
C GLU A 75 13.80 -7.54 6.79
N THR A 76 14.04 -8.49 5.89
CA THR A 76 13.96 -8.24 4.45
C THR A 76 12.50 -8.32 3.99
N VAL A 77 11.94 -7.17 3.59
CA VAL A 77 10.55 -7.06 3.13
C VAL A 77 10.50 -6.91 1.61
N VAL A 78 9.66 -7.72 0.97
CA VAL A 78 9.32 -7.55 -0.45
C VAL A 78 7.92 -6.93 -0.56
N VAL A 79 7.85 -5.72 -1.12
CA VAL A 79 6.58 -5.04 -1.39
C VAL A 79 6.23 -5.20 -2.86
N ASN A 80 5.08 -5.84 -3.14
CA ASN A 80 4.59 -5.98 -4.50
C ASN A 80 3.99 -4.65 -5.00
N LEU A 81 4.60 -4.08 -6.04
CA LEU A 81 4.15 -2.86 -6.70
C LEU A 81 3.42 -3.21 -8.00
N SER A 82 2.27 -3.88 -7.90
CA SER A 82 1.56 -4.46 -9.04
C SER A 82 0.88 -3.46 -9.99
N GLY A 83 1.10 -2.15 -9.82
CA GLY A 83 0.50 -1.10 -10.64
C GLY A 83 1.47 0.04 -10.95
N GLU A 84 1.55 0.41 -12.23
CA GLU A 84 2.40 1.49 -12.72
C GLU A 84 1.73 2.86 -12.58
N GLY A 85 2.50 3.87 -12.15
CA GLY A 85 1.98 5.18 -11.76
C GLY A 85 1.61 6.14 -12.90
N VAL A 86 1.46 5.68 -14.14
CA VAL A 86 1.17 6.54 -15.31
C VAL A 86 -0.10 7.40 -15.10
N VAL A 87 -1.07 6.89 -14.33
CA VAL A 87 -2.33 7.58 -13.99
C VAL A 87 -2.15 8.65 -12.90
N CYS A 88 -0.98 8.71 -12.23
CA CYS A 88 -0.74 9.56 -11.06
C CYS A 88 0.16 10.77 -11.33
N HIS A 89 0.38 11.16 -12.59
CA HIS A 89 1.27 12.27 -12.93
C HIS A 89 0.83 13.61 -12.29
N GLU A 90 -0.47 13.87 -12.17
CA GLU A 90 -1.02 15.07 -11.50
C GLU A 90 -0.93 15.01 -9.97
N VAL A 91 -0.76 13.83 -9.38
CA VAL A 91 -0.71 13.64 -7.90
C VAL A 91 0.73 13.80 -7.39
N ALA A 92 1.72 13.57 -8.24
CA ALA A 92 3.12 13.55 -7.84
C ALA A 92 3.85 14.89 -7.96
N LEU A 93 3.30 15.84 -8.71
CA LEU A 93 3.88 17.16 -8.93
C LEU A 93 2.88 18.23 -8.46
N PRO A 94 3.35 19.29 -7.77
CA PRO A 94 2.50 20.43 -7.42
C PRO A 94 1.99 21.17 -8.67
#